data_AF-A0A7J8B2R9-F1
#
_entry.id   AF-A0A7J8B2R9-F1
#
_cell.length_a   1.000
_cell.length_b   1.000
_cell.length_c   1.000
_cell.angle_alpha   90.00
_cell.angle_beta   90.00
_cell.angle_gamma   90.00
#
_symmetry.space_group_name_H-M   'P 1'
#
loop_
_entity.id
_entity.type
_entity.pdbx_description
1 polymer ?
#
loop_
_entity_poly.entity_id
_entity_poly.type
_entity_poly.pdbx_seq_one_letter_code
_entity_poly.pdbx_strand_id
1 'polypeptide(L)'
;MVTTVSFTFIEFDEIVQVLPKLKMKFPNSLVTQNDMIMAERLFGILAHVASSELPHYRVISILGDARKKQFRYLQETKGKKHGIVNEENNDSKRFVGENTNRAMLNYTTRDFYNEKLEETKEKKKFCKIYIEDLVKEATEINMKKEALQKLWPQMFIELVRDAVLETRNKNSYMKFCLQQIADQK
;
A
#
# COMPACT_ATOMS: atom_id res chain seq x y z
N MET A 1 38.68 33.70 -11.21
CA MET A 1 37.56 33.12 -10.44
C MET A 1 36.34 33.11 -11.33
N VAL A 2 35.68 31.95 -11.51
CA VAL A 2 34.36 31.90 -12.15
C VAL A 2 33.34 32.29 -11.08
N THR A 3 32.74 33.47 -11.23
CA THR A 3 31.83 34.05 -10.22
C THR A 3 30.36 33.83 -10.54
N THR A 4 30.03 33.41 -11.76
CA THR A 4 28.65 33.31 -12.25
C THR A 4 28.47 32.00 -13.02
N VAL A 5 27.49 31.21 -12.58
CA VAL A 5 27.01 30.02 -13.29
C VAL A 5 25.54 30.27 -13.63
N SER A 6 25.19 30.24 -14.92
CA SER A 6 23.81 30.41 -15.40
C SER A 6 23.22 29.06 -15.78
N PHE A 7 21.99 28.80 -15.33
CA PHE A 7 21.23 27.62 -15.70
C PHE A 7 20.05 28.03 -16.58
N THR A 8 19.81 27.28 -17.66
CA THR A 8 18.64 27.43 -18.51
C THR A 8 17.81 26.16 -18.38
N PHE A 9 16.52 26.31 -18.08
CA PHE A 9 15.59 25.19 -18.13
C PHE A 9 15.31 24.82 -19.58
N ILE A 10 15.38 23.52 -19.89
CA ILE A 10 15.08 22.98 -21.22
C ILE A 10 14.02 21.90 -21.03
N GLU A 11 12.96 21.94 -21.84
CA GLU A 11 11.91 20.94 -21.80
C GLU A 11 12.45 19.59 -22.30
N PHE A 12 12.16 18.52 -21.56
CA PHE A 12 12.75 17.22 -21.86
C PHE A 12 12.33 16.68 -23.24
N ASP A 13 11.13 17.00 -23.72
CA ASP A 13 10.66 16.60 -25.05
C ASP A 13 11.54 17.17 -26.18
N GLU A 14 12.17 18.33 -25.97
CA GLU A 14 13.18 18.89 -26.88
C GLU A 14 14.50 18.10 -26.81
N ILE A 15 14.86 17.61 -25.61
CA ILE A 15 16.07 16.81 -25.37
C ILE A 15 15.93 15.40 -25.98
N VAL A 16 14.77 14.76 -25.86
CA VAL A 16 14.53 13.38 -26.36
C VAL A 16 14.85 13.26 -27.84
N GLN A 17 14.55 14.29 -28.64
CA GLN A 17 14.81 14.30 -30.08
C GLN A 17 16.31 14.29 -30.43
N VAL A 18 17.16 14.78 -29.54
CA VAL A 18 18.62 14.84 -29.74
C VAL A 18 19.37 13.68 -29.08
N LEU A 19 18.77 12.96 -28.13
CA LEU A 19 19.39 11.82 -27.45
C LEU A 19 19.85 10.69 -28.40
N PRO A 20 19.10 10.30 -29.45
CA PRO A 20 19.58 9.31 -30.42
C PRO A 20 20.84 9.78 -31.15
N LYS A 21 20.92 11.06 -31.52
CA LYS A 21 22.08 11.67 -32.19
C LYS A 21 23.29 11.70 -31.26
N LEU A 22 23.08 11.96 -29.98
CA LEU A 22 24.12 11.94 -28.96
C LEU A 22 24.66 10.52 -28.73
N LYS A 23 23.77 9.52 -28.65
CA LYS A 23 24.12 8.11 -28.51
C LYS A 23 24.96 7.60 -29.71
N MET A 24 24.66 8.08 -30.92
CA MET A 24 25.47 7.77 -32.11
C MET A 24 26.84 8.47 -32.11
N LYS A 25 26.98 9.65 -31.49
CA LYS A 25 28.26 10.37 -31.36
C LYS A 25 29.17 9.78 -30.28
N PHE A 26 28.60 9.16 -29.24
CA PHE A 26 29.33 8.52 -28.15
C PHE A 26 28.99 7.02 -28.04
N PRO A 27 29.23 6.23 -29.10
CA PRO A 27 28.95 4.80 -29.05
C PRO A 27 29.89 4.16 -28.01
N ASN A 28 29.33 3.43 -27.06
CA ASN A 28 30.04 2.64 -26.05
C ASN A 28 30.70 3.40 -24.89
N SER A 29 30.22 4.59 -24.53
CA SER A 29 30.56 5.18 -23.22
C SER A 29 29.89 4.38 -22.11
N LEU A 30 30.58 3.35 -21.61
CA LEU A 30 30.18 2.62 -20.41
C LEU A 30 30.30 3.56 -19.22
N VAL A 31 29.19 3.81 -18.54
CA VAL A 31 29.17 4.59 -17.30
C VAL A 31 29.90 3.79 -16.22
N THR A 32 31.06 4.29 -15.81
CA THR A 32 31.85 3.66 -14.75
C THR A 32 31.41 4.14 -13.36
N GLN A 33 31.84 3.44 -12.32
CA GLN A 33 31.59 3.87 -10.93
C GLN A 33 32.19 5.26 -10.63
N ASN A 34 33.33 5.60 -11.24
CA ASN A 34 33.94 6.91 -11.09
C ASN A 34 33.08 8.02 -11.72
N ASP A 35 32.45 7.75 -12.86
CA ASP A 35 31.53 8.69 -13.51
C ASP A 35 30.30 8.95 -12.64
N MET A 36 29.79 7.90 -11.98
CA MET A 36 28.68 8.05 -11.02
C MET A 36 29.07 8.91 -9.81
N ILE A 37 30.28 8.72 -9.26
CA ILE A 37 30.78 9.52 -8.13
C ILE A 37 30.99 10.98 -8.55
N MET A 38 31.53 11.22 -9.75
CA MET A 38 31.71 12.58 -10.27
C MET A 38 30.36 13.26 -10.54
N ALA A 39 29.39 12.55 -11.12
CA ALA A 39 28.05 13.07 -11.33
C ALA A 39 27.36 13.42 -10.01
N GLU A 40 27.48 12.60 -8.97
CA GLU A 40 26.95 12.90 -7.64
C GLU A 40 27.63 14.12 -7.00
N ARG A 41 28.95 14.28 -7.16
CA ARG A 41 29.66 15.48 -6.69
C ARG A 41 29.21 16.74 -7.40
N LEU A 42 28.93 16.66 -8.70
CA LEU A 42 28.57 17.82 -9.51
C LEU A 42 27.09 18.21 -9.36
N PHE A 43 26.18 17.22 -9.33
CA PHE A 43 24.74 17.44 -9.35
C PHE A 43 24.03 17.09 -8.03
N GLY A 44 24.74 16.56 -7.04
CA GLY A 44 24.14 16.14 -5.76
C GLY A 44 23.49 17.29 -4.97
N ILE A 45 24.06 18.51 -5.07
CA ILE A 45 23.46 19.71 -4.46
C ILE A 45 22.15 20.06 -5.16
N LEU A 46 22.10 20.00 -6.49
CA LEU A 46 20.88 20.23 -7.27
C LEU A 46 19.80 19.19 -6.90
N ALA A 47 20.20 17.92 -6.80
CA ALA A 47 19.33 16.84 -6.37
C ALA A 47 18.75 17.07 -4.97
N HIS A 48 19.58 17.58 -4.05
CA HIS A 48 19.18 17.91 -2.69
C HIS A 48 18.21 19.10 -2.65
N VAL A 49 18.52 20.19 -3.37
CA VAL A 49 17.65 21.37 -3.47
C VAL A 49 16.29 20.97 -4.04
N ALA A 50 16.28 20.24 -5.15
CA ALA A 50 15.06 19.69 -5.74
C ALA A 50 14.26 18.89 -4.68
N SER A 51 14.92 18.00 -3.93
CA SER A 51 14.27 17.19 -2.90
C SER A 51 13.72 18.01 -1.72
N SER A 52 14.35 19.13 -1.39
CA SER A 52 13.97 19.98 -0.25
C SER A 52 12.80 20.90 -0.51
N GLU A 53 12.54 21.26 -1.78
CA GLU A 53 11.46 22.19 -2.15
C GLU A 53 10.09 21.51 -2.33
N LEU A 54 10.03 20.17 -2.30
CA LEU A 54 8.77 19.44 -2.43
C LEU A 54 8.16 19.09 -1.07
N PRO A 55 6.86 19.34 -0.85
CA PRO A 55 6.13 18.87 0.32
C PRO A 55 6.28 17.36 0.51
N HIS A 56 6.47 16.90 1.76
CA HIS A 56 6.74 15.50 2.11
C HIS A 56 5.76 14.48 1.49
N TYR A 57 4.49 14.85 1.29
CA TYR A 57 3.50 13.96 0.66
C TYR A 57 3.82 13.65 -0.82
N ARG A 58 4.49 14.58 -1.52
CA ARG A 58 4.86 14.45 -2.94
C ARG A 58 6.05 13.52 -3.11
N VAL A 59 7.01 13.57 -2.17
CA VAL A 59 8.14 12.63 -2.09
C VAL A 59 7.67 11.20 -1.88
N ILE A 60 6.71 10.99 -0.97
CA ILE A 60 6.11 9.67 -0.70
C ILE A 60 5.38 9.12 -1.93
N SER A 61 4.66 9.98 -2.66
CA SER A 61 3.98 9.59 -3.89
C SER A 61 4.95 9.16 -5.00
N ILE A 62 6.10 9.82 -5.13
CA ILE A 62 7.13 9.46 -6.13
C ILE A 62 7.87 8.17 -5.72
N LEU A 63 8.07 7.96 -4.41
CA LEU A 63 8.89 6.87 -3.88
C LEU A 63 8.15 5.53 -3.72
N GLY A 64 6.82 5.54 -3.67
CA GLY A 64 6.03 4.38 -3.29
C GLY A 64 6.18 4.01 -1.80
N ASP A 65 5.27 3.20 -1.27
CA ASP A 65 5.17 2.86 0.16
C ASP A 65 6.38 2.08 0.75
N ALA A 66 7.40 1.76 -0.06
CA ALA A 66 8.48 0.86 0.32
C ALA A 66 9.41 1.36 1.45
N ARG A 67 9.43 2.65 1.81
CA ARG A 67 10.42 3.17 2.79
C ARG A 67 9.88 4.16 3.83
N LYS A 68 8.71 3.86 4.40
CA LYS A 68 8.18 4.58 5.59
C LYS A 68 9.09 4.48 6.83
N LYS A 69 10.03 3.52 6.89
CA LYS A 69 10.92 3.28 8.05
C LYS A 69 12.28 3.99 8.00
N GLN A 70 12.80 4.40 6.83
CA GLN A 70 14.15 5.00 6.75
C GLN A 70 14.18 6.53 6.96
N PHE A 71 13.08 7.24 6.71
CA PHE A 71 13.02 8.69 6.92
C PHE A 71 13.11 9.09 8.41
N ARG A 72 12.71 8.21 9.33
CA ARG A 72 12.77 8.48 10.78
C ARG A 72 14.21 8.43 11.32
N TYR A 73 15.04 7.55 10.77
CA TYR A 73 16.40 7.30 11.28
C TYR A 73 17.44 8.36 10.85
N LEU A 74 17.25 8.98 9.68
CA LEU A 74 18.15 10.02 9.17
C LEU A 74 17.95 11.40 9.82
N GLN A 75 16.79 11.66 10.42
CA GLN A 75 16.52 12.92 11.12
C GLN A 75 17.15 12.94 12.53
N GLU A 76 17.31 11.77 13.17
CA GLU A 76 17.82 11.64 14.54
C GLU A 76 19.35 11.70 14.65
N THR A 77 20.11 11.58 13.55
CA THR A 77 21.58 11.49 13.60
C THR A 77 22.33 12.82 13.46
N LYS A 78 21.64 13.96 13.60
CA LYS A 78 22.26 15.30 13.59
C LYS A 78 23.07 15.65 14.87
N GLY A 79 23.69 14.67 15.53
CA GLY A 79 24.54 14.95 16.68
C GLY A 79 25.36 13.77 17.20
N LYS A 80 26.54 13.50 16.62
CA LYS A 80 27.84 13.28 17.30
C LYS A 80 28.85 12.55 16.38
N LYS A 81 30.13 12.86 16.61
CA LYS A 81 31.30 12.51 15.79
C LYS A 81 31.87 11.11 16.07
N HIS A 82 32.44 10.51 15.00
CA HIS A 82 33.61 9.61 14.87
C HIS A 82 33.76 8.31 15.70
N GLY A 83 34.12 7.21 15.01
CA GLY A 83 34.76 6.02 15.58
C GLY A 83 34.94 4.89 14.55
N ILE A 84 36.20 4.61 14.17
CA ILE A 84 36.65 3.49 13.34
C ILE A 84 36.76 2.24 14.23
N VAL A 85 36.13 1.11 13.90
CA VAL A 85 36.61 -0.26 14.18
C VAL A 85 36.05 -1.23 13.12
N ASN A 86 36.96 -2.09 12.68
CA ASN A 86 36.88 -3.17 11.69
C ASN A 86 36.23 -4.43 12.32
N GLU A 87 35.41 -5.18 11.58
CA GLU A 87 35.57 -6.64 11.39
C GLU A 87 34.51 -7.22 10.45
N GLU A 88 34.97 -8.22 9.71
CA GLU A 88 34.34 -8.90 8.59
C GLU A 88 33.16 -9.78 9.03
N ASN A 89 32.21 -10.02 8.11
CA ASN A 89 31.74 -11.36 7.71
C ASN A 89 30.29 -11.33 7.17
N ASN A 90 30.08 -12.09 6.10
CA ASN A 90 28.82 -12.58 5.51
C ASN A 90 27.92 -11.65 4.67
N ASP A 91 27.98 -11.90 3.36
CA ASP A 91 26.82 -12.19 2.48
C ASP A 91 25.55 -11.38 2.69
N SER A 92 25.69 -10.07 2.63
CA SER A 92 24.58 -9.20 2.26
C SER A 92 25.02 -8.31 1.12
N LYS A 93 24.46 -8.61 -0.04
CA LYS A 93 24.32 -7.76 -1.22
C LYS A 93 24.22 -6.29 -0.76
N ARG A 94 25.37 -5.61 -0.72
CA ARG A 94 25.46 -4.19 -0.40
C ARG A 94 24.72 -3.48 -1.52
N PHE A 95 23.43 -3.23 -1.31
CA PHE A 95 22.71 -2.18 -2.02
C PHE A 95 23.39 -0.87 -1.62
N VAL A 96 24.49 -0.57 -2.32
CA VAL A 96 25.17 0.73 -2.33
C VAL A 96 24.07 1.76 -2.51
N GLY A 97 23.93 2.64 -1.52
CA GLY A 97 22.73 3.41 -1.29
C GLY A 97 22.18 4.09 -2.53
N GLU A 98 20.99 3.67 -2.95
CA GLU A 98 20.12 4.49 -3.77
C GLU A 98 19.65 5.67 -2.92
N ASN A 99 20.48 6.72 -2.88
CA ASN A 99 20.16 7.96 -2.20
C ASN A 99 18.85 8.54 -2.78
N THR A 100 17.97 9.03 -1.92
CA THR A 100 16.69 9.67 -2.25
C THR A 100 16.82 10.77 -3.31
N ASN A 101 17.99 11.39 -3.34
CA ASN A 101 18.38 12.45 -4.27
C ASN A 101 18.39 11.97 -5.74
N ARG A 102 18.77 10.71 -6.01
CA ARG A 102 18.79 10.12 -7.36
C ARG A 102 17.40 9.89 -7.94
N ALA A 103 16.44 9.44 -7.12
CA ALA A 103 15.08 9.17 -7.55
C ALA A 103 14.36 10.43 -8.08
N MET A 104 14.75 11.60 -7.59
CA MET A 104 14.15 12.87 -7.97
C MET A 104 14.72 13.46 -9.27
N LEU A 105 15.94 13.08 -9.65
CA LEU A 105 16.53 13.45 -10.95
C LEU A 105 16.17 12.46 -12.07
N ASN A 106 15.38 11.42 -11.76
CA ASN A 106 14.90 10.48 -12.75
C ASN A 106 13.67 11.04 -13.46
N TYR A 107 13.69 10.96 -14.79
CA TYR A 107 12.54 11.29 -15.63
C TYR A 107 11.50 10.18 -15.55
N THR A 108 10.32 10.48 -15.03
CA THR A 108 9.15 9.61 -15.17
C THR A 108 8.42 9.95 -16.46
N THR A 109 8.30 8.97 -17.36
CA THR A 109 7.63 9.13 -18.65
C THR A 109 6.16 9.50 -18.50
N ARG A 110 5.57 10.13 -19.53
CA ARG A 110 4.13 10.46 -19.56
C ARG A 110 3.24 9.23 -19.29
N ASP A 111 3.69 8.06 -19.74
CA ASP A 111 2.98 6.80 -19.54
C ASP A 111 2.90 6.40 -18.05
N PHE A 112 3.95 6.67 -17.26
CA PHE A 112 3.95 6.44 -15.81
C PHE A 112 2.90 7.29 -15.09
N TYR A 113 2.69 8.53 -15.52
CA TYR A 113 1.64 9.39 -14.95
C TYR A 113 0.23 8.91 -15.30
N ASN A 114 0.03 8.43 -16.51
CA ASN A 114 -1.26 7.90 -16.96
C ASN A 114 -1.61 6.58 -16.25
N GLU A 115 -0.66 5.65 -16.16
CA GLU A 115 -0.84 4.39 -15.43
C GLU A 115 -1.17 4.64 -13.96
N LYS A 116 -0.45 5.55 -13.31
CA LYS A 116 -0.72 5.94 -11.92
C LYS A 116 -2.08 6.60 -11.74
N LEU A 117 -2.52 7.42 -12.71
CA LEU A 117 -3.85 8.03 -12.68
C LEU A 117 -4.93 6.95 -12.78
N GLU A 118 -4.80 6.00 -13.70
CA GLU A 118 -5.74 4.88 -13.86
C GLU A 118 -5.75 3.98 -12.61
N GLU A 119 -4.58 3.65 -12.04
CA GLU A 119 -4.49 2.88 -10.80
C GLU A 119 -5.22 3.59 -9.65
N THR A 120 -5.11 4.91 -9.53
CA THR A 120 -5.85 5.65 -8.49
C THR A 120 -7.36 5.68 -8.73
N LYS A 121 -7.81 5.68 -9.99
CA LYS A 121 -9.24 5.59 -10.33
C LYS A 121 -9.79 4.21 -9.99
N GLU A 122 -9.06 3.15 -10.33
CA GLU A 122 -9.44 1.77 -10.01
C GLU A 122 -9.49 1.53 -8.51
N LYS A 123 -8.48 1.99 -7.75
CA LYS A 123 -8.49 1.94 -6.29
C LYS A 123 -9.70 2.65 -5.68
N LYS A 124 -10.03 3.86 -6.18
CA LYS A 124 -11.24 4.58 -5.73
C LYS A 124 -12.52 3.81 -6.03
N LYS A 125 -12.63 3.25 -7.23
CA LYS A 125 -13.78 2.43 -7.64
C LYS A 125 -13.92 1.21 -6.74
N PHE A 126 -12.82 0.51 -6.49
CA PHE A 126 -12.77 -0.65 -5.59
C PHE A 126 -13.23 -0.29 -4.18
N CYS A 127 -12.66 0.77 -3.58
CA CYS A 127 -13.05 1.19 -2.23
C CYS A 127 -14.54 1.52 -2.13
N LYS A 128 -15.10 2.18 -3.15
CA LYS A 128 -16.53 2.49 -3.20
C LYS A 128 -17.38 1.22 -3.18
N ILE A 129 -17.11 0.28 -4.08
CA ILE A 129 -17.85 -0.98 -4.20
C ILE A 129 -17.73 -1.79 -2.90
N TYR A 130 -16.51 -1.90 -2.34
CA TYR A 130 -16.27 -2.63 -1.11
C TYR A 130 -17.07 -2.08 0.08
N ILE A 131 -17.14 -0.75 0.23
CA ILE A 131 -17.92 -0.12 1.30
C ILE A 131 -19.43 -0.34 1.06
N GLU A 132 -19.90 -0.21 -0.18
CA GLU A 132 -21.30 -0.45 -0.53
C GLU A 132 -21.73 -1.88 -0.21
N ASP A 133 -20.91 -2.87 -0.55
CA ASP A 133 -21.17 -4.29 -0.26
C ASP A 133 -21.17 -4.56 1.26
N LEU A 134 -20.21 -4.01 2.00
CA LEU A 134 -20.15 -4.16 3.45
C LEU A 134 -21.38 -3.55 4.15
N VAL A 135 -21.80 -2.36 3.70
CA VAL A 135 -23.01 -1.71 4.23
C VAL A 135 -24.24 -2.54 3.91
N LYS A 136 -24.36 -3.02 2.68
CA LYS A 136 -25.46 -3.89 2.26
C LYS A 136 -25.55 -5.13 3.15
N GLU A 137 -24.45 -5.85 3.34
CA GLU A 137 -24.42 -7.05 4.19
C GLU A 137 -24.80 -6.72 5.64
N ALA A 138 -24.26 -5.64 6.21
CA ALA A 138 -24.61 -5.21 7.56
C ALA A 138 -26.10 -4.86 7.70
N THR A 139 -26.70 -4.21 6.69
CA THR A 139 -28.13 -3.89 6.69
C THR A 139 -29.00 -5.14 6.60
N GLU A 140 -28.64 -6.11 5.76
CA GLU A 140 -29.36 -7.37 5.65
C GLU A 140 -29.33 -8.18 6.96
N ILE A 141 -28.17 -8.23 7.62
CA ILE A 141 -28.03 -8.85 8.94
C ILE A 141 -28.91 -8.13 9.96
N ASN A 142 -28.91 -6.79 9.95
CA ASN A 142 -29.73 -6.02 10.87
C ASN A 142 -31.25 -6.26 10.63
N MET A 143 -31.69 -6.30 9.38
CA MET A 143 -33.09 -6.60 9.05
C MET A 143 -33.52 -7.99 9.52
N LYS A 144 -32.67 -9.01 9.32
CA LYS A 144 -32.92 -10.37 9.83
C LYS A 144 -33.01 -10.39 11.35
N LYS A 145 -32.10 -9.68 12.04
CA LYS A 145 -32.11 -9.55 13.50
C LYS A 145 -33.40 -8.89 14.00
N GLU A 146 -33.82 -7.79 13.40
CA GLU A 146 -35.05 -7.09 13.78
C GLU A 146 -36.30 -7.95 13.56
N ALA A 147 -36.37 -8.65 12.42
CA ALA A 147 -37.46 -9.59 12.14
C ALA A 147 -37.50 -10.72 13.18
N LEU A 148 -36.35 -11.31 13.50
CA LEU A 148 -36.24 -12.33 14.53
C LEU A 148 -36.67 -11.80 15.90
N GLN A 149 -36.22 -10.61 16.30
CA GLN A 149 -36.61 -10.02 17.58
C GLN A 149 -38.12 -9.83 17.72
N LYS A 150 -38.81 -9.50 16.61
CA LYS A 150 -40.28 -9.39 16.59
C LYS A 150 -40.98 -10.74 16.67
N LEU A 151 -40.45 -11.76 15.99
CA LEU A 151 -41.09 -13.07 15.89
C LEU A 151 -40.76 -13.99 17.09
N TRP A 152 -39.59 -13.80 17.70
CA TRP A 152 -39.05 -14.66 18.74
C TRP A 152 -39.96 -14.87 19.96
N PRO A 153 -40.61 -13.83 20.54
CA PRO A 153 -41.52 -14.02 21.66
C PRO A 153 -42.68 -14.95 21.31
N GLN A 154 -43.26 -14.81 20.10
CA GLN A 154 -44.36 -15.65 19.66
C GLN A 154 -43.91 -17.09 19.41
N MET A 155 -42.76 -17.28 18.75
CA MET A 155 -42.20 -18.62 18.54
C MET A 155 -41.94 -19.33 19.86
N PHE A 156 -41.41 -18.62 20.85
CA PHE A 156 -41.18 -19.18 22.18
C PHE A 156 -42.48 -19.60 22.87
N ILE A 157 -43.53 -18.77 22.79
CA ILE A 157 -44.84 -19.09 23.37
C ILE A 157 -45.42 -20.36 22.72
N GLU A 158 -45.37 -20.46 21.38
CA GLU A 158 -45.88 -21.64 20.68
C GLU A 158 -45.06 -22.89 21.01
N LEU A 159 -43.72 -22.80 21.05
CA LEU A 159 -42.86 -23.92 21.46
C LEU A 159 -43.20 -24.45 22.86
N VAL A 160 -43.37 -23.54 23.83
CA VAL A 160 -43.75 -23.93 25.20
C VAL A 160 -45.16 -24.50 25.24
N ARG A 161 -46.11 -23.89 24.51
CA ARG A 161 -47.48 -24.39 24.40
C ARG A 161 -47.50 -25.81 23.86
N ASP A 162 -46.82 -26.06 22.75
CA ASP A 162 -46.77 -27.36 22.09
C ASP A 162 -46.19 -28.43 23.03
N ALA A 163 -45.08 -28.14 23.71
CA ALA A 163 -44.48 -29.05 24.70
C ALA A 163 -45.42 -29.36 25.88
N VAL A 164 -46.14 -28.36 26.38
CA VAL A 164 -47.13 -28.54 27.47
C VAL A 164 -48.34 -29.34 26.99
N LEU A 165 -48.81 -29.10 25.76
CA LEU A 165 -49.92 -29.86 25.18
C LEU A 165 -49.55 -31.32 24.96
N GLU A 166 -48.34 -31.59 24.49
CA GLU A 166 -47.82 -32.95 24.26
C GLU A 166 -47.75 -33.75 25.57
N THR A 167 -47.31 -33.11 26.66
CA THR A 167 -47.13 -33.76 27.97
C THR A 167 -48.39 -33.81 28.84
N ARG A 168 -49.48 -33.15 28.41
CA ARG A 168 -50.75 -33.08 29.17
C ARG A 168 -51.37 -34.46 29.44
N ASN A 169 -51.31 -35.38 28.47
CA ASN A 169 -51.77 -36.76 28.64
C ASN A 169 -50.57 -37.71 28.77
N LYS A 170 -50.20 -38.02 30.02
CA LYS A 170 -49.04 -38.86 30.35
C LYS A 170 -49.05 -40.22 29.66
N ASN A 171 -50.22 -40.84 29.47
CA ASN A 171 -50.33 -42.16 28.84
C ASN A 171 -50.09 -42.10 27.33
N SER A 172 -50.65 -41.09 26.65
CA SER A 172 -50.41 -40.88 25.22
C SER A 172 -48.97 -40.45 24.97
N TYR A 173 -48.43 -39.55 25.79
CA TYR A 173 -47.03 -39.10 25.70
C TYR A 173 -46.05 -40.26 25.88
N MET A 174 -46.25 -41.12 26.90
CA MET A 174 -45.39 -42.28 27.13
C MET A 174 -45.42 -43.28 25.96
N LYS A 175 -46.60 -43.55 25.38
CA LYS A 175 -46.70 -44.38 24.17
C LYS A 175 -45.94 -43.75 22.99
N PHE A 176 -46.10 -42.44 22.80
CA PHE A 176 -45.39 -41.71 21.75
C PHE A 176 -43.86 -41.76 21.93
N CYS A 177 -43.33 -41.52 23.12
CA CYS A 177 -41.90 -41.63 23.40
C CYS A 177 -41.36 -43.05 23.16
N LEU A 178 -42.09 -44.08 23.62
CA LEU A 178 -41.71 -45.47 23.41
C LEU A 178 -41.70 -45.84 21.92
N GLN A 179 -42.67 -45.34 21.14
CA GLN A 179 -42.71 -45.50 19.69
C GLN A 179 -41.53 -44.79 19.01
N GLN A 180 -41.21 -43.55 19.42
CA GLN A 180 -40.10 -42.79 18.86
C GLN A 180 -38.74 -43.49 19.07
N ILE A 181 -38.54 -44.11 20.24
CA ILE A 181 -37.35 -44.91 20.54
C ILE A 181 -37.31 -46.21 19.72
N ALA A 182 -38.47 -46.82 19.46
CA ALA A 182 -38.58 -48.02 18.65
C ALA A 182 -38.32 -47.74 17.16
N ASP A 183 -38.76 -46.61 16.64
CA ASP A 183 -38.59 -46.19 15.24
C ASP A 183 -37.16 -45.65 14.95
N GLN A 184 -36.41 -45.26 15.97
CA GLN A 184 -35.00 -44.84 15.86
C GLN A 184 -33.99 -46.02 15.86
N LYS A 185 -34.48 -47.25 15.79
CA LYS A 185 -33.68 -48.49 15.84
C LYS A 185 -33.68 -49.22 14.50
#